data_AF-A0A6P1LBD6-F1
#
_entry.id   AF-A0A6P1LBD6-F1
#
_cell.length_a   1.000
_cell.length_b   1.000
_cell.length_c   1.000
_cell.angle_alpha   90.00
_cell.angle_beta   90.00
_cell.angle_gamma   90.00
#
_symmetry.space_group_name_H-M   'P 1'
#
loop_
_entity.id
_entity.type
_entity.pdbx_description
1 polymer ?
#
loop_
_entity_poly.entity_id
_entity_poly.type
_entity_poly.pdbx_seq_one_letter_code
_entity_poly.pdbx_strand_id
1 'polypeptide(L)'
;MNDKNILAIDYGTKRIGFAICYQQTSFSIPYITLENNDSVFIKIKKIVDDEFIDLIVLGFPKTINNYVSERHQLINAFLKDLKDNIGIEIILVDESYSSVESVSLQKEFNIKSKSIKKTKDQNSATIILDRYLNNFR
;
A
#
# COMPACT_ATOMS: atom_id res chain seq x y z
N MET A 1 5.70 18.81 9.37
CA MET A 1 4.92 18.64 8.11
C MET A 1 5.78 17.80 7.19
N ASN A 2 5.24 16.74 6.61
CA ASN A 2 6.03 15.86 5.73
C ASN A 2 6.23 16.58 4.40
N ASP A 3 7.48 16.90 4.07
CA ASP A 3 7.85 17.58 2.80
C ASP A 3 7.97 16.61 1.62
N LYS A 4 7.29 15.46 1.69
CA LYS A 4 7.40 14.36 0.74
C LYS A 4 6.04 13.98 0.17
N ASN A 5 5.97 13.74 -1.13
CA ASN A 5 4.88 13.00 -1.76
C ASN A 5 5.11 11.50 -1.54
N ILE A 6 4.10 10.82 -1.05
CA ILE A 6 4.23 9.43 -0.58
C ILE A 6 3.24 8.55 -1.34
N LEU A 7 3.75 7.45 -1.89
CA LEU A 7 2.93 6.40 -2.50
C LEU A 7 2.91 5.17 -1.59
N ALA A 8 1.74 4.79 -1.11
CA ALA A 8 1.54 3.52 -0.43
C ALA A 8 1.13 2.41 -1.39
N ILE A 9 1.63 1.21 -1.13
CA ILE A 9 1.42 0.00 -1.92
C ILE A 9 0.90 -1.12 -1.02
N ASP A 10 -0.26 -1.68 -1.35
CA ASP A 10 -0.76 -2.95 -0.80
C ASP A 10 -0.54 -4.07 -1.82
N TYR A 11 0.38 -4.99 -1.52
CA TYR A 11 0.72 -6.08 -2.42
C TYR A 11 -0.29 -7.23 -2.32
N GLY A 12 -0.92 -7.54 -3.45
CA GLY A 12 -1.70 -8.75 -3.66
C GLY A 12 -1.23 -9.53 -4.89
N THR A 13 -1.31 -10.86 -4.82
CA THR A 13 -0.82 -11.76 -5.88
C THR A 13 -1.51 -11.56 -7.23
N LYS A 14 -2.75 -11.04 -7.24
CA LYS A 14 -3.50 -10.74 -8.47
C LYS A 14 -3.58 -9.26 -8.79
N ARG A 15 -3.58 -8.41 -7.74
CA ARG A 15 -3.88 -6.99 -7.83
C ARG A 15 -3.09 -6.26 -6.76
N ILE A 16 -2.63 -5.07 -7.09
CA ILE A 16 -1.85 -4.22 -6.19
C ILE A 16 -2.62 -2.90 -6.02
N GLY A 17 -2.91 -2.57 -4.77
CA GLY A 17 -3.58 -1.34 -4.39
C GLY A 17 -2.60 -0.20 -4.16
N PHE A 18 -2.98 1.01 -4.54
CA PHE A 18 -2.17 2.22 -4.37
C PHE A 18 -2.97 3.33 -3.71
N ALA A 19 -2.32 4.07 -2.81
CA ALA A 19 -2.81 5.30 -2.23
C ALA A 19 -1.70 6.35 -2.23
N ILE A 20 -2.07 7.63 -2.28
CA ILE A 20 -1.11 8.73 -2.37
C ILE A 20 -1.39 9.79 -1.30
N CYS A 21 -0.33 10.40 -0.79
CA CYS A 21 -0.41 11.59 0.05
C CYS A 21 0.52 12.64 -0.55
N TYR A 22 -0.01 13.83 -0.78
CA TYR A 22 0.78 14.97 -1.24
C TYR A 22 1.22 15.81 -0.03
N GLN A 23 2.39 16.45 -0.15
CA GLN A 23 2.94 17.35 0.88
C GLN A 23 1.91 18.38 1.38
N GLN A 24 1.09 18.91 0.47
CA GLN A 24 0.16 20.02 0.74
C GLN A 24 -1.09 19.59 1.53
N THR A 25 -1.52 18.33 1.37
CA THR A 25 -2.82 17.87 1.88
C THR A 25 -2.69 17.13 3.21
N SER A 26 -1.57 16.43 3.45
CA SER A 26 -1.32 15.67 4.69
C SER A 26 -2.43 14.64 5.03
N PHE A 27 -3.18 14.16 4.02
CA PHE A 27 -4.15 13.06 4.15
C PHE A 27 -3.98 12.05 3.02
N SER A 28 -4.22 10.78 3.34
CA SER A 28 -4.13 9.66 2.40
C SER A 28 -5.33 9.64 1.45
N ILE A 29 -5.06 9.45 0.16
CA ILE A 29 -6.07 9.42 -0.90
C ILE A 29 -5.99 8.07 -1.63
N PRO A 30 -7.09 7.32 -1.77
CA PRO A 30 -7.15 6.16 -2.65
C PRO A 30 -6.76 6.55 -4.09
N TYR A 31 -5.77 5.90 -4.69
CA TYR A 31 -5.23 6.32 -5.99
C TYR A 31 -5.69 5.39 -7.12
N ILE A 32 -5.10 4.20 -7.25
CA ILE A 32 -5.42 3.25 -8.31
C ILE A 32 -5.25 1.81 -7.83
N THR A 33 -5.79 0.86 -8.58
CA THR A 33 -5.45 -0.55 -8.44
C THR A 33 -4.96 -1.08 -9.77
N LEU A 34 -3.77 -1.68 -9.78
CA LEU A 34 -3.20 -2.32 -10.95
C LEU A 34 -3.31 -3.84 -10.84
N GLU A 35 -3.28 -4.52 -11.98
CA GLU A 35 -3.06 -5.96 -12.01
C GLU A 35 -1.59 -6.27 -11.74
N ASN A 36 -1.33 -7.33 -10.98
CA ASN A 36 0.03 -7.81 -10.72
C ASN A 36 0.48 -8.69 -11.89
N ASN A 37 1.05 -8.07 -12.91
CA ASN A 37 1.59 -8.72 -14.11
C ASN A 37 2.91 -8.08 -14.51
N ASP A 38 3.54 -8.57 -15.57
CA ASP A 38 4.88 -8.16 -16.01
C ASP A 38 5.02 -6.65 -16.27
N SER A 39 3.90 -5.96 -16.56
CA SER A 39 3.90 -4.51 -16.79
C SER A 39 3.84 -3.66 -15.53
N VAL A 40 3.69 -4.28 -14.34
CA VAL A 40 3.38 -3.52 -13.12
C VAL A 40 4.49 -2.56 -12.73
N PHE A 41 5.76 -2.97 -12.79
CA PHE A 41 6.88 -2.10 -12.42
C PHE A 41 7.04 -0.91 -13.35
N ILE A 42 6.76 -1.09 -14.66
CA ILE A 42 6.74 0.01 -15.63
C ILE A 42 5.66 1.03 -15.25
N LYS A 43 4.48 0.56 -14.85
CA LYS A 43 3.38 1.43 -14.43
C LYS A 43 3.67 2.13 -13.11
N ILE A 44 4.25 1.44 -12.13
CA ILE A 44 4.64 2.06 -10.85
C ILE A 44 5.70 3.13 -11.09
N LYS A 45 6.70 2.86 -11.93
CA LYS A 45 7.71 3.85 -12.31
C LYS A 45 7.07 5.09 -12.96
N LYS A 46 6.13 4.88 -13.87
CA LYS A 46 5.37 6.00 -14.46
C LYS A 46 4.62 6.82 -13.41
N ILE A 47 3.96 6.17 -12.44
CA ILE A 47 3.27 6.88 -11.34
C ILE A 47 4.27 7.69 -10.51
N VAL A 48 5.41 7.09 -10.21
CA VAL A 48 6.50 7.74 -9.47
C VAL A 48 6.97 9.02 -10.16
N ASP A 49 7.20 8.93 -11.48
CA ASP A 49 7.67 10.05 -12.28
C ASP A 49 6.58 11.12 -12.46
N ASP A 50 5.35 10.72 -12.77
CA ASP A 50 4.24 11.62 -13.07
C ASP A 50 3.74 12.37 -11.81
N GLU A 51 3.70 11.70 -10.65
CA GLU A 51 3.19 12.25 -9.39
C GLU A 51 4.31 12.79 -8.48
N PHE A 52 5.57 12.79 -8.95
CA PHE A 52 6.74 13.25 -8.22
C PHE A 52 6.85 12.62 -6.83
N ILE A 53 6.82 11.29 -6.76
CA ILE A 53 6.88 10.55 -5.50
C ILE A 53 8.29 10.61 -4.92
N ASP A 54 8.40 10.92 -3.63
CA ASP A 54 9.68 10.99 -2.91
C ASP A 54 9.93 9.76 -2.01
N LEU A 55 8.87 9.05 -1.67
CA LEU A 55 8.90 7.91 -0.76
C LEU A 55 7.82 6.89 -1.11
N ILE A 56 8.19 5.62 -1.09
CA ILE A 56 7.23 4.52 -1.17
C ILE A 56 7.06 3.87 0.20
N VAL A 57 5.82 3.58 0.56
CA VAL A 57 5.46 2.79 1.73
C VAL A 57 4.85 1.48 1.26
N LEU A 58 5.40 0.34 1.67
CA LEU A 58 4.92 -0.98 1.29
C LEU A 58 4.32 -1.71 2.50
N GLY A 59 3.08 -2.19 2.36
CA GLY A 59 2.45 -3.07 3.34
C GLY A 59 3.24 -4.35 3.55
N PHE A 60 3.48 -4.68 4.82
CA PHE A 60 4.18 -5.89 5.21
C PHE A 60 3.45 -6.55 6.37
N PRO A 61 2.88 -7.75 6.20
CA PRO A 61 2.16 -8.44 7.27
C PRO A 61 3.14 -8.86 8.38
N LYS A 62 2.78 -8.64 9.65
CA LYS A 62 3.55 -9.18 10.76
C LYS A 62 3.52 -10.71 10.75
N THR A 63 4.66 -11.29 11.07
CA THR A 63 4.84 -12.72 11.25
C THR A 63 3.99 -13.23 12.42
N ILE A 64 2.91 -13.98 12.14
CA ILE A 64 2.18 -14.75 13.14
C ILE A 64 2.80 -16.15 13.16
N ASN A 65 3.60 -16.40 14.20
CA ASN A 65 4.46 -17.58 14.42
C ASN A 65 5.71 -17.61 13.52
N ASN A 66 6.82 -18.14 14.07
CA ASN A 66 8.18 -18.22 13.51
C ASN A 66 8.35 -18.90 12.12
N TYR A 67 7.28 -19.01 11.33
CA TYR A 67 7.27 -19.46 9.95
C TYR A 67 7.16 -18.25 9.03
N VAL A 68 8.15 -18.10 8.14
CA VAL A 68 8.05 -17.19 6.99
C VAL A 68 6.90 -17.72 6.13
N SER A 69 5.76 -17.02 6.14
CA SER A 69 4.64 -17.44 5.29
C SER A 69 4.97 -17.24 3.82
N GLU A 70 4.38 -18.03 2.93
CA GLU A 70 4.50 -17.87 1.47
C GLU A 70 4.25 -16.41 1.04
N ARG A 71 3.33 -15.71 1.72
CA ARG A 71 3.07 -14.29 1.52
C ARG A 71 4.29 -13.39 1.81
N HIS A 72 5.08 -13.68 2.84
CA HIS A 72 6.31 -12.91 3.13
C HIS A 72 7.34 -13.10 2.03
N GLN A 73 7.50 -14.33 1.50
CA GLN A 73 8.42 -14.59 0.41
C GLN A 73 8.03 -13.81 -0.85
N LEU A 74 6.73 -13.81 -1.18
CA LEU A 74 6.21 -13.07 -2.32
C LEU A 74 6.39 -11.55 -2.17
N ILE A 75 6.12 -10.99 -0.98
CA ILE A 75 6.32 -9.55 -0.72
C ILE A 75 7.81 -9.20 -0.74
N ASN A 76 8.68 -10.05 -0.21
CA ASN A 76 10.13 -9.84 -0.26
C ASN A 76 10.68 -9.87 -1.70
N ALA A 77 10.19 -10.80 -2.53
CA ALA A 77 10.53 -10.83 -3.95
C ALA A 77 10.07 -9.55 -4.66
N PHE A 78 8.81 -9.15 -4.44
CA PHE A 78 8.28 -7.90 -4.97
C PHE A 78 9.06 -6.67 -4.50
N LEU A 79 9.44 -6.60 -3.22
CA LEU A 79 10.26 -5.52 -2.67
C LEU A 79 11.62 -5.44 -3.36
N LYS A 80 12.26 -6.59 -3.62
CA LYS A 80 13.54 -6.63 -4.33
C LYS A 80 13.39 -6.07 -5.74
N ASP A 81 12.42 -6.56 -6.50
CA ASP A 81 12.16 -6.09 -7.85
C ASP A 81 11.79 -4.59 -7.87
N LEU A 82 11.03 -4.14 -6.88
CA LEU A 82 10.66 -2.73 -6.72
C LEU A 82 11.89 -1.84 -6.50
N LYS A 83 12.82 -2.26 -5.64
CA LYS A 83 14.10 -1.55 -5.42
C LYS A 83 14.93 -1.47 -6.69
N ASP A 84 15.03 -2.58 -7.42
CA ASP A 84 15.83 -2.68 -8.64
C ASP A 84 15.28 -1.80 -9.78
N ASN A 85 13.96 -1.52 -9.78
CA ASN A 85 13.32 -0.76 -10.86
C ASN A 85 13.09 0.73 -10.56
N ILE A 86 12.91 1.12 -9.30
CA ILE A 86 12.34 2.44 -8.95
C ILE A 86 13.33 3.40 -8.27
N GLY A 87 14.41 2.91 -7.66
CA GLY A 87 15.51 3.78 -7.20
C GLY A 87 15.14 4.82 -6.11
N ILE A 88 13.95 4.72 -5.51
CA ILE A 88 13.46 5.60 -4.44
C ILE A 88 13.48 4.83 -3.11
N GLU A 89 13.52 5.58 -2.00
CA GLU A 89 13.39 5.05 -0.66
C GLU A 89 12.08 4.25 -0.50
N ILE A 90 12.18 3.06 0.09
CA ILE A 90 11.02 2.19 0.38
C ILE A 90 11.03 1.85 1.86
N ILE A 91 9.95 2.22 2.57
CA ILE A 91 9.72 1.88 3.98
C ILE A 91 8.66 0.79 4.07
N LEU A 92 8.91 -0.22 4.91
CA LEU A 92 7.95 -1.27 5.20
C LEU A 92 7.05 -0.86 6.37
N VAL A 93 5.74 -1.03 6.22
CA VAL A 93 4.75 -0.70 7.25
C VAL A 93 3.93 -1.93 7.62
N ASP A 94 3.83 -2.16 8.92
CA ASP A 94 3.13 -3.31 9.47
C ASP A 94 1.62 -3.24 9.18
N GLU A 95 1.12 -4.25 8.45
CA GLU A 95 -0.31 -4.42 8.14
C GLU A 95 -1.16 -4.91 9.33
N SER A 96 -0.55 -5.20 10.48
CA SER A 96 -1.26 -5.57 11.71
C SER A 96 -2.32 -4.54 12.09
N TYR A 97 -3.57 -4.87 11.83
CA TYR A 97 -4.66 -4.28 12.60
C TYR A 97 -4.58 -4.81 14.02
N SER A 98 -4.64 -3.93 15.01
CA SER A 98 -5.23 -4.35 16.27
C SER A 98 -6.64 -4.84 15.93
N SER A 99 -6.98 -6.06 16.30
CA SER A 99 -8.23 -6.73 15.90
C SER A 99 -9.49 -5.89 16.19
N VAL A 100 -9.36 -4.89 17.06
CA VAL A 100 -10.37 -3.91 17.47
C VAL A 100 -10.80 -2.97 16.34
N GLU A 101 -9.91 -2.51 15.45
CA GLU A 101 -10.25 -1.56 14.38
C GLU A 101 -11.01 -2.20 13.20
N SER A 102 -10.67 -3.46 12.88
CA SER A 102 -11.26 -4.18 11.74
C SER A 102 -12.75 -4.51 11.90
N VAL A 103 -13.24 -4.56 13.14
CA VAL A 103 -14.64 -4.86 13.48
C VAL A 103 -15.52 -3.61 13.39
N SER A 104 -14.96 -2.42 13.64
CA SER A 104 -15.68 -1.14 13.61
C SER A 104 -16.02 -0.73 12.17
N LEU A 105 -15.04 -0.81 11.26
CA LEU A 105 -15.21 -0.36 9.87
C LEU A 105 -16.12 -1.26 9.03
N GLN A 106 -16.24 -2.56 9.38
CA GLN A 106 -17.13 -3.49 8.67
C GLN A 106 -18.61 -3.31 9.01
N LYS A 107 -18.95 -2.70 10.15
CA LYS A 107 -20.35 -2.50 10.55
C LYS A 107 -20.99 -1.25 9.92
N GLU A 108 -20.21 -0.26 9.48
CA GLU A 108 -20.74 0.98 8.89
C GLU A 108 -21.06 0.88 7.39
N PHE A 109 -20.47 -0.05 6.64
CA PHE A 109 -20.63 -0.09 5.18
C PHE A 109 -21.25 -1.39 4.66
N ASN A 110 -22.57 -1.47 4.79
CA ASN A 110 -23.39 -2.57 4.28
C ASN A 110 -23.84 -2.32 2.82
N ILE A 111 -22.91 -2.34 1.84
CA ILE A 111 -23.21 -2.08 0.41
C ILE A 111 -22.52 -3.11 -0.52
N LYS A 112 -23.16 -3.44 -1.65
CA LYS A 112 -23.10 -4.70 -2.45
C LYS A 112 -21.93 -4.89 -3.45
N SER A 113 -21.69 -6.18 -3.73
CA SER A 113 -20.61 -6.88 -4.45
C SER A 113 -20.38 -6.55 -5.93
N LYS A 114 -19.18 -6.01 -6.22
CA LYS A 114 -18.26 -6.19 -7.39
C LYS A 114 -17.38 -4.94 -7.54
N SER A 115 -17.95 -3.75 -7.41
CA SER A 115 -17.19 -2.49 -7.27
C SER A 115 -16.31 -2.48 -6.01
N ILE A 116 -16.75 -3.17 -4.95
CA ILE A 116 -16.04 -3.33 -3.68
C ILE A 116 -14.63 -3.87 -3.84
N LYS A 117 -14.33 -4.81 -4.75
CA LYS A 117 -12.98 -5.39 -4.80
C LYS A 117 -11.94 -4.36 -5.24
N LYS A 118 -12.28 -3.52 -6.21
CA LYS A 118 -11.40 -2.43 -6.67
C LYS A 118 -11.22 -1.38 -5.56
N THR A 119 -12.29 -1.06 -4.85
CA THR A 119 -12.26 -0.14 -3.70
C THR A 119 -11.52 -0.73 -2.50
N LYS A 120 -11.60 -2.05 -2.27
CA LYS A 120 -10.96 -2.74 -1.13
C LYS A 120 -9.44 -2.66 -1.23
N ASP A 121 -8.89 -2.92 -2.42
CA ASP A 121 -7.44 -2.89 -2.63
C ASP A 121 -6.89 -1.46 -2.41
N GLN A 122 -7.59 -0.43 -2.90
CA GLN A 122 -7.20 0.97 -2.64
C GLN A 122 -7.36 1.34 -1.16
N ASN A 123 -8.41 0.88 -0.50
CA ASN A 123 -8.64 1.14 0.92
C ASN A 123 -7.51 0.56 1.78
N SER A 124 -7.06 -0.67 1.51
CA SER A 124 -5.91 -1.27 2.20
C SER A 124 -4.65 -0.40 2.08
N ALA A 125 -4.34 0.09 0.87
CA ALA A 125 -3.22 0.98 0.64
C ALA A 125 -3.36 2.32 1.40
N THR A 126 -4.57 2.88 1.46
CA THR A 126 -4.88 4.09 2.23
C THR A 126 -4.63 3.87 3.73
N ILE A 127 -5.06 2.74 4.27
CA ILE A 127 -4.83 2.37 5.66
C ILE A 127 -3.33 2.26 5.97
N ILE A 128 -2.56 1.63 5.09
CA ILE A 128 -1.11 1.52 5.22
C ILE A 128 -0.49 2.93 5.28
N LEU A 129 -0.93 3.82 4.40
CA LEU A 129 -0.46 5.20 4.35
C LEU A 129 -0.83 5.98 5.62
N ASP A 130 -2.08 5.86 6.09
CA ASP A 130 -2.54 6.52 7.32
C ASP A 130 -1.74 6.06 8.54
N ARG A 131 -1.40 4.77 8.63
CA ARG A 131 -0.52 4.26 9.69
C ARG A 131 0.87 4.86 9.64
N TYR A 132 1.44 4.97 8.45
CA TYR A 132 2.73 5.65 8.29
C TYR A 132 2.63 7.11 8.74
N LEU A 133 1.64 7.85 8.23
CA LEU A 133 1.46 9.26 8.56
C LEU A 133 1.19 9.49 10.06
N ASN A 134 0.49 8.59 10.74
CA ASN A 134 0.17 8.73 12.17
C ASN A 134 1.33 8.31 13.09
N ASN A 135 2.14 7.32 12.71
CA ASN A 135 3.29 6.89 13.50
C ASN A 135 4.49 7.85 13.40
N PHE A 136 4.58 8.61 12.31
CA PHE A 136 5.67 9.56 12.04
C PHE A 136 5.20 11.03 12.09
N ARG A 137 4.06 11.31 12.74
CA ARG A 137 3.51 12.65 12.94
C ARG A 137 4.05 13.35 14.19
#